data_AF-A0A954PML8-F1
#
_entry.id   AF-A0A954PML8-F1
#
_cell.length_a   1.000
_cell.length_b   1.000
_cell.length_c   1.000
_cell.angle_alpha   90.00
_cell.angle_beta   90.00
_cell.angle_gamma   90.00
#
_symmetry.space_group_name_H-M   'P 1'
#
loop_
_entity.id
_entity.type
_entity.pdbx_description
1 polymer ?
#
loop_
_entity_poly.entity_id
_entity_poly.type
_entity_poly.pdbx_seq_one_letter_code
_entity_poly.pdbx_strand_id
1 'polypeptide(L)'
;TRMYEEFERARESVDPSRLIDLRYEDLVADPLQAMRSLYERLDLGDFQRVESQLQERLKHHQGYRPNSHPMDAAQEQAILRQWSEYANRYGYAASPTSDDAAPPAAPAPAPRN
;
A
#
# COMPACT_ATOMS: atom_id res chain seq x y z
N THR A 1 -9.45 20.34 -0.77
CA THR A 1 -9.47 19.14 0.07
C THR A 1 -8.32 19.28 1.05
N ARG A 2 -8.45 20.23 1.97
CA ARG A 2 -7.30 20.89 2.63
C ARG A 2 -6.45 19.96 3.49
N MET A 3 -7.04 18.92 4.06
CA MET A 3 -6.33 17.94 4.90
C MET A 3 -5.27 17.15 4.13
N TYR A 4 -5.59 16.69 2.91
CA TYR A 4 -4.66 15.88 2.11
C TYR A 4 -3.56 16.76 1.50
N GLU A 5 -3.89 17.97 1.05
CA GLU A 5 -2.91 18.92 0.53
C GLU A 5 -1.86 19.31 1.59
N GLU A 6 -2.29 19.55 2.83
CA GLU A 6 -1.39 19.85 3.96
C GLU A 6 -0.56 18.63 4.37
N PHE A 7 -1.14 17.42 4.35
CA PHE A 7 -0.40 16.18 4.59
C PHE A 7 0.72 16.00 3.57
N GLU A 8 0.43 16.17 2.28
CA GLU A 8 1.41 16.03 1.20
C GLU A 8 2.53 17.08 1.29
N ARG A 9 2.21 18.31 1.70
CA ARG A 9 3.22 19.34 1.97
C ARG A 9 4.10 19.01 3.18
N ALA A 10 3.48 18.59 4.28
CA ALA A 10 4.21 18.24 5.49
C ALA A 10 5.12 17.01 5.24
N ARG A 11 4.64 16.08 4.42
CA ARG A 11 5.36 14.88 4.01
C ARG A 11 6.71 15.17 3.36
N GLU A 12 6.83 16.23 2.56
CA GLU A 12 8.11 16.63 1.94
C GLU A 12 9.18 17.06 2.96
N SER A 13 8.76 17.45 4.18
CA SER A 13 9.67 17.80 5.28
C SER A 13 10.06 16.62 6.17
N VAL A 14 9.46 15.45 5.97
CA VAL A 14 9.73 14.25 6.74
C VAL A 14 10.94 13.52 6.14
N ASP A 15 11.85 13.09 7.00
CA ASP A 15 13.00 12.29 6.57
C ASP A 15 12.52 11.00 5.86
N PRO A 16 13.09 10.63 4.70
CA PRO A 16 12.72 9.40 3.99
C PRO A 16 12.84 8.11 4.82
N SER A 17 13.66 8.12 5.88
CA SER A 17 13.79 7.01 6.84
C SER A 17 12.63 6.92 7.85
N ARG A 18 11.71 7.89 7.85
CA ARG A 18 10.56 7.95 8.77
C ARG A 18 9.22 7.74 8.09
N LEU A 19 9.19 7.72 6.76
CA LEU A 19 7.98 7.51 5.98
C LEU A 19 8.32 6.77 4.69
N ILE A 20 7.72 5.59 4.51
CA ILE A 20 7.93 4.75 3.34
C ILE A 20 6.59 4.48 2.68
N ASP A 21 6.55 4.64 1.36
CA ASP A 21 5.47 4.11 0.53
C ASP A 21 5.73 2.66 0.20
N LEU A 22 4.75 1.81 0.48
CA LEU A 22 4.71 0.43 0.02
C LEU A 22 3.43 0.24 -0.77
N ARG A 23 3.57 -0.23 -2.01
CA ARG A 23 2.44 -0.59 -2.84
C ARG A 23 1.79 -1.85 -2.30
N TYR A 24 0.47 -1.88 -2.34
CA TYR A 24 -0.28 -3.04 -1.89
C TYR A 24 0.06 -4.29 -2.70
N GLU A 25 0.24 -4.14 -4.01
CA GLU A 25 0.57 -5.24 -4.93
C GLU A 25 1.93 -5.86 -4.58
N ASP A 26 2.93 -5.02 -4.27
CA ASP A 26 4.26 -5.47 -3.86
C ASP A 26 4.20 -6.23 -2.53
N LEU A 27 3.36 -5.77 -1.59
CA LEU A 27 3.15 -6.43 -0.30
C LEU A 27 2.46 -7.79 -0.45
N VAL A 28 1.46 -7.92 -1.33
CA VAL A 28 0.76 -9.20 -1.53
C VAL A 28 1.60 -10.18 -2.35
N ALA A 29 2.40 -9.69 -3.30
CA ALA A 29 3.28 -10.52 -4.13
C ALA A 29 4.39 -11.17 -3.31
N ASP A 30 5.08 -10.40 -2.46
CA ASP A 30 6.09 -10.92 -1.54
C ASP A 30 6.09 -10.18 -0.19
N PRO A 31 5.22 -10.60 0.76
CA PRO A 31 5.08 -9.92 2.04
C PRO A 31 6.32 -10.03 2.92
N LEU A 32 7.13 -11.10 2.78
CA LEU A 32 8.35 -11.25 3.57
C LEU A 32 9.42 -10.28 3.11
N GLN A 33 9.64 -10.18 1.81
CA GLN A 33 10.63 -9.28 1.25
C GLN A 33 10.23 -7.81 1.44
N ALA A 34 8.93 -7.49 1.29
CA ALA A 34 8.42 -6.16 1.55
C ALA A 34 8.63 -5.75 3.02
N MET A 35 8.32 -6.63 3.97
CA MET A 35 8.51 -6.37 5.40
C MET A 35 9.97 -6.27 5.80
N ARG A 36 10.86 -7.12 5.25
CA ARG A 36 12.31 -6.98 5.46
C ARG A 36 12.81 -5.62 4.98
N SER A 37 12.43 -5.22 3.77
CA SER A 37 12.83 -3.93 3.18
C SER A 37 12.35 -2.74 4.01
N LEU A 38 11.15 -2.82 4.60
CA LEU A 38 10.64 -1.81 5.53
C LEU A 38 11.47 -1.73 6.81
N TYR A 39 11.80 -2.87 7.43
CA TYR A 39 12.60 -2.91 8.65
C TYR A 39 13.99 -2.33 8.44
N GLU A 40 14.62 -2.62 7.30
CA GLU A 40 15.93 -2.07 6.94
C GLU A 40 15.88 -0.56 6.71
N ARG A 41 14.88 -0.07 5.98
CA ARG A 41 14.78 1.37 5.63
C ARG A 41 14.35 2.25 6.80
N LEU A 42 13.54 1.70 7.72
CA LEU A 42 13.09 2.40 8.94
C LEU A 42 14.05 2.21 10.13
N ASP A 43 15.14 1.44 9.95
CA ASP A 43 16.10 1.09 11.00
C ASP A 43 15.42 0.55 12.28
N LEU A 44 14.48 -0.39 12.11
CA LEU A 44 13.70 -0.97 13.22
C LEU A 44 14.42 -2.10 13.95
N GLY A 45 15.68 -2.38 13.59
CA GLY A 45 16.49 -3.46 14.14
C GLY A 45 16.25 -4.82 13.49
N ASP A 46 16.56 -5.89 14.24
CA ASP A 46 16.64 -7.25 13.69
C ASP A 46 15.29 -7.82 13.24
N PHE A 47 15.07 -7.88 11.92
CA PHE A 47 13.89 -8.49 11.32
C PHE A 47 13.78 -10.01 11.59
N GLN A 48 14.89 -10.72 11.77
CA GLN A 48 14.91 -12.17 12.01
C GLN A 48 14.05 -12.62 13.20
N ARG A 49 13.88 -11.77 14.22
CA ARG A 49 13.03 -12.09 15.38
C ARG A 49 11.54 -12.11 15.02
N VAL A 50 11.15 -11.36 14.00
CA VAL A 50 9.76 -11.19 13.55
C VAL A 50 9.46 -12.05 12.33
N GLU A 51 10.47 -12.41 11.54
CA GLU A 51 10.36 -13.23 10.33
C GLU A 51 9.56 -14.52 10.58
N SER A 52 9.90 -15.28 11.62
CA SER A 52 9.20 -16.54 11.95
C SER A 52 7.73 -16.34 12.30
N GLN A 53 7.39 -15.31 13.09
CA GLN A 53 6.01 -15.01 13.46
C GLN A 53 5.20 -14.50 12.27
N LEU A 54 5.84 -13.71 11.39
CA LEU A 54 5.22 -13.22 10.17
C LEU A 54 4.93 -14.36 9.19
N GLN A 55 5.89 -15.29 9.01
CA GLN A 55 5.69 -16.50 8.21
C GLN A 55 4.52 -17.35 8.72
N GLU A 56 4.40 -17.52 10.04
CA GLU A 56 3.29 -18.24 10.65
C GLU A 56 1.95 -17.56 10.37
N ARG A 57 1.86 -16.24 10.53
CA ARG A 57 0.65 -15.47 10.19
C ARG A 57 0.30 -15.57 8.71
N LEU A 58 1.29 -15.47 7.82
CA LEU A 58 1.08 -15.53 6.37
C LEU A 58 0.48 -16.86 5.90
N LYS A 59 0.78 -17.98 6.57
CA LYS A 59 0.16 -19.29 6.29
C LYS A 59 -1.37 -19.24 6.42
N HIS A 60 -1.90 -18.37 7.28
CA HIS A 60 -3.34 -18.21 7.49
C HIS A 60 -4.00 -17.20 6.54
N HIS A 61 -3.22 -16.43 5.77
CA HIS A 61 -3.72 -15.34 4.91
C HIS A 61 -3.70 -15.66 3.40
N GLN A 62 -3.22 -16.84 2.97
CA GLN A 62 -3.11 -17.24 1.55
C GLN A 62 -4.45 -17.37 0.79
N GLY A 63 -5.60 -17.18 1.44
CA GLY A 63 -6.92 -17.31 0.83
C GLY A 63 -7.52 -16.01 0.27
N TYR A 64 -6.85 -14.86 0.41
CA TYR A 64 -7.42 -13.59 -0.03
C TYR A 64 -7.25 -13.40 -1.54
N ARG A 65 -8.35 -13.47 -2.29
CA ARG A 65 -8.42 -13.03 -3.67
C ARG A 65 -9.02 -11.63 -3.72
N PRO A 66 -8.31 -10.63 -4.28
CA PRO A 66 -8.93 -9.37 -4.61
C PRO A 66 -10.13 -9.61 -5.53
N ASN A 67 -11.19 -8.82 -5.36
CA ASN A 67 -12.31 -8.85 -6.29
C ASN A 67 -11.87 -8.20 -7.59
N SER A 68 -11.87 -8.96 -8.68
CA SER A 68 -11.65 -8.42 -10.02
C SER A 68 -12.89 -7.65 -10.45
N HIS A 69 -12.80 -6.32 -10.47
CA HIS A 69 -13.78 -5.46 -11.10
C HIS A 69 -13.37 -5.22 -12.57
N PRO A 70 -14.09 -5.78 -13.56
CA PRO A 70 -13.81 -5.46 -14.96
C PRO A 70 -14.15 -4.00 -15.22
N MET A 71 -13.14 -3.15 -15.39
CA MET A 71 -13.29 -1.76 -15.81
C MET A 71 -13.18 -1.66 -17.34
N ASP A 72 -14.01 -0.80 -17.93
CA ASP A 72 -13.85 -0.43 -19.33
C ASP A 72 -12.68 0.55 -19.51
N ALA A 73 -11.97 0.47 -20.64
CA ALA A 73 -10.81 1.30 -20.94
C ALA A 73 -11.15 2.81 -20.92
N ALA A 74 -12.41 3.18 -21.21
CA ALA A 74 -12.86 4.56 -21.09
C ALA A 74 -12.90 5.05 -19.64
N GLN A 75 -13.25 4.18 -18.69
CA GLN A 75 -13.27 4.49 -17.25
C GLN A 75 -11.85 4.58 -16.70
N GLU A 76 -10.98 3.64 -17.08
CA GLU A 76 -9.55 3.67 -16.71
C GLU A 76 -8.89 4.99 -17.17
N GLN A 77 -9.11 5.39 -18.43
CA GLN A 77 -8.58 6.66 -18.94
C GLN A 77 -9.15 7.89 -18.24
N ALA A 78 -10.40 7.85 -17.78
CA ALA A 78 -10.98 8.95 -17.02
C ALA A 78 -10.35 9.05 -15.63
N ILE A 79 -10.14 7.90 -14.96
CA ILE A 79 -9.46 7.81 -13.66
C ILE A 79 -8.01 8.32 -13.80
N LEU A 80 -7.24 7.79 -14.76
CA LEU A 80 -5.86 8.21 -14.98
C LEU A 80 -5.74 9.68 -15.33
N ARG A 81 -6.68 10.27 -16.08
CA ARG A 81 -6.68 11.72 -16.33
C ARG A 81 -6.86 12.51 -15.04
N GLN A 82 -7.85 12.15 -14.23
CA GLN A 82 -8.22 12.90 -13.03
C GLN A 82 -7.28 12.65 -11.84
N TRP A 83 -6.61 11.49 -11.80
CA TRP A 83 -5.72 11.05 -10.72
C TRP A 83 -4.26 10.91 -11.17
N SER A 84 -3.91 11.48 -12.33
CA SER A 84 -2.58 11.40 -12.93
C SER A 84 -1.47 11.83 -11.97
N GLU A 85 -1.68 12.87 -11.17
CA GLU A 85 -0.69 13.31 -10.17
C GLU A 85 -0.39 12.21 -9.14
N TYR A 86 -1.42 11.57 -8.59
CA TYR A 86 -1.27 10.46 -7.64
C TYR A 86 -0.67 9.23 -8.33
N ALA A 87 -1.13 8.92 -9.54
CA ALA A 87 -0.63 7.78 -10.29
C ALA A 87 0.86 7.91 -10.62
N ASN A 88 1.30 9.10 -11.01
CA ASN A 88 2.72 9.39 -11.25
C ASN A 88 3.52 9.36 -9.93
N ARG A 89 2.97 9.94 -8.85
CA ARG A 89 3.66 10.03 -7.55
C ARG A 89 3.89 8.68 -6.89
N TYR A 90 2.93 7.76 -7.00
CA TYR A 90 2.96 6.45 -6.35
C TYR A 90 3.34 5.30 -7.30
N GLY A 91 3.71 5.60 -8.56
CA GLY A 91 4.17 4.59 -9.53
C GLY A 91 3.07 3.77 -10.21
N TYR A 92 1.81 4.20 -10.12
CA TYR A 92 0.66 3.58 -10.79
C TYR A 92 0.46 4.06 -12.24
N ALA A 93 1.21 5.05 -12.72
CA ALA A 93 1.01 5.65 -14.05
C ALA A 93 1.25 4.71 -15.24
N ALA A 94 2.02 3.64 -15.06
CA ALA A 94 2.36 2.67 -16.11
C ALA A 94 2.00 1.23 -15.76
N SER A 95 1.38 1.00 -14.60
CA SER A 95 0.85 -0.33 -14.28
C SER A 95 -0.48 -0.44 -15.03
N PRO A 96 -0.63 -1.28 -16.07
CA PRO A 96 -1.96 -1.60 -16.56
C PRO A 96 -2.72 -2.14 -15.35
N THR A 97 -3.80 -1.47 -14.96
CA THR A 97 -4.63 -1.90 -13.83
C THR A 97 -5.12 -3.32 -14.11
N SER A 98 -4.41 -4.30 -13.57
CA SER A 98 -4.87 -5.66 -13.36
C SER A 98 -5.04 -5.82 -11.86
N ASP A 99 -6.28 -6.12 -11.48
CA ASP A 99 -6.79 -6.32 -10.12
C ASP A 99 -6.87 -5.10 -9.21
N ASP A 100 -8.07 -4.53 -9.20
CA ASP A 100 -8.50 -3.43 -8.35
C ASP A 100 -8.58 -3.89 -6.88
N ALA A 101 -7.50 -3.68 -6.13
CA ALA A 101 -7.53 -3.72 -4.68
C ALA A 101 -8.12 -2.40 -4.17
N ALA A 102 -9.46 -2.34 -4.12
CA ALA A 102 -10.13 -1.43 -3.21
C ALA A 102 -9.47 -1.63 -1.83
N PRO A 103 -8.96 -0.56 -1.16
CA PRO A 103 -8.34 -0.72 0.14
C PRO A 103 -9.35 -1.42 1.06
N PRO A 104 -8.94 -2.43 1.86
CA PRO A 104 -9.84 -2.99 2.84
C PRO A 104 -10.33 -1.82 3.69
N ALA A 105 -11.64 -1.61 3.71
CA ALA A 105 -12.27 -0.76 4.70
C ALA A 105 -11.63 -1.11 6.04
N ALA A 106 -10.90 -0.14 6.60
CA ALA A 106 -10.26 -0.28 7.89
C ALA A 106 -11.25 -0.93 8.85
N PRO A 107 -10.87 -1.96 9.64
CA PRO A 107 -11.76 -2.49 10.64
C PRO A 107 -12.22 -1.32 11.50
N ALA A 108 -13.54 -1.10 11.54
CA ALA A 108 -14.15 -0.02 12.27
C ALA A 108 -13.52 0.10 13.66
N PRO A 109 -13.20 1.32 14.16
CA PRO A 109 -12.67 1.45 15.50
C PRO A 109 -13.67 0.81 16.47
N ALA A 110 -13.19 -0.16 17.26
CA ALA A 110 -13.98 -0.82 18.29
C ALA A 110 -14.69 0.24 19.14
N PRO A 111 -15.97 0.02 19.52
CA PRO A 111 -16.68 0.97 20.36
C PRO A 111 -15.90 1.13 21.68
N ARG A 112 -15.52 2.38 21.95
CA ARG A 112 -14.86 2.77 23.20
C ARG A 112 -15.91 2.66 24.31
N ASN A 113 -15.75 1.67 25.19
CA ASN A 113 -16.45 1.62 26.48
C ASN A 113 -16.07 2.81 27.36
#